data_AF-A0A0F2JEC9-F1
#
_entry.id   AF-A0A0F2JEC9-F1
#
_cell.length_a   1.000
_cell.length_b   1.000
_cell.length_c   1.000
_cell.angle_alpha   90.00
_cell.angle_beta   90.00
_cell.angle_gamma   90.00
#
_symmetry.space_group_name_H-M   'P 1'
#
loop_
_entity.id
_entity.type
_entity.pdbx_description
1 polymer ?
#
loop_
_entity_poly.entity_id
_entity_poly.type
_entity_poly.pdbx_seq_one_letter_code
_entity_poly.pdbx_strand_id
1 'polypeptide(L)' 'MVATCTHLGCEVNYHSDKKQWICPCHASIYDEEGRIISGPASQALHRVSVERQPDGSLIINTSKQVGMDMRV' A
#
# COMPACT_ATOMS: atom_id res chain seq x y z
N MET A 1 9.85 3.83 -1.12
CA MET A 1 8.65 4.06 -1.96
C MET A 1 7.47 3.46 -1.21
N VAL A 2 6.36 4.19 -1.11
CA VAL A 2 5.11 3.72 -0.50
C VAL A 2 4.17 3.37 -1.66
N ALA A 3 3.34 2.33 -1.52
CA ALA A 3 2.51 1.78 -2.60
C ALA A 3 3.32 1.09 -3.74
N THR A 4 4.22 0.19 -3.36
CA THR A 4 4.97 -0.67 -4.28
C THR A 4 4.24 -2.00 -4.47
N CYS A 5 3.99 -2.39 -5.72
CA CYS A 5 3.36 -3.65 -6.10
C CYS A 5 4.20 -4.85 -5.66
N THR A 6 3.58 -5.83 -5.00
CA THR A 6 4.26 -7.03 -4.49
C THR A 6 4.57 -8.07 -5.56
N HIS A 7 4.19 -7.84 -6.81
CA HIS A 7 4.59 -8.69 -7.94
C HIS A 7 6.07 -8.48 -8.27
N LEU A 8 6.41 -7.34 -8.90
CA LEU A 8 7.77 -7.03 -9.37
C LEU A 8 8.18 -5.57 -9.08
N GLY A 9 7.47 -4.88 -8.17
CA GLY A 9 7.93 -3.59 -7.65
C GLY A 9 7.50 -2.34 -8.41
N CYS A 10 6.56 -2.42 -9.37
CA CYS A 10 5.98 -1.22 -9.97
C CYS A 10 5.24 -0.37 -8.91
N GLU A 11 5.20 0.95 -9.10
CA GLU A 11 4.31 1.82 -8.33
C GLU A 11 2.84 1.52 -8.68
N VAL A 12 1.96 1.45 -7.68
CA VAL A 12 0.53 1.22 -7.88
C VAL A 12 -0.27 2.52 -7.77
N ASN A 13 -1.28 2.67 -8.62
CA ASN A 13 -2.12 3.86 -8.65
C ASN A 13 -3.42 3.64 -7.87
N TYR A 14 -3.86 4.63 -7.10
CA TYR A 14 -5.20 4.59 -6.50
C TYR A 14 -6.26 5.10 -7.48
N HIS A 15 -7.27 4.27 -7.72
CA HIS A 15 -8.44 4.58 -8.53
C HIS A 15 -9.64 4.83 -7.59
N SER A 16 -9.92 6.11 -7.33
CA SER A 16 -10.92 6.54 -6.35
C SER A 16 -12.36 6.17 -6.74
N ASP A 17 -12.65 6.10 -8.04
CA ASP A 17 -13.93 5.64 -8.59
C ASP A 17 -14.23 4.18 -8.24
N LYS A 18 -13.19 3.36 -8.13
CA LYS A 18 -13.27 1.93 -7.83
C LYS A 18 -12.92 1.60 -6.37
N LYS A 19 -12.34 2.54 -5.63
CA LYS A 19 -11.72 2.33 -4.31
C LYS A 19 -10.70 1.19 -4.34
N GLN A 20 -9.83 1.20 -5.34
CA GLN A 20 -8.88 0.12 -5.60
C GLN A 20 -7.50 0.69 -5.91
N TRP A 21 -6.46 -0.04 -5.54
CA TRP A 21 -5.12 0.19 -6.07
C TRP A 21 -4.90 -0.72 -7.27
N ILE A 22 -4.45 -0.16 -8.39
CA ILE A 22 -4.25 -0.89 -9.63
C ILE A 22 -2.80 -0.69 -10.10
N CYS A 23 -2.08 -1.80 -10.27
CA CYS A 23 -0.75 -1.81 -10.85
C CYS A 23 -0.85 -1.65 -12.38
N PRO A 24 -0.28 -0.59 -12.98
CA PRO A 24 -0.37 -0.35 -14.42
C PRO A 24 0.43 -1.35 -15.26
N CYS A 25 1.37 -2.08 -14.66
CA CYS A 25 2.25 -2.99 -15.38
C CYS A 25 1.55 -4.29 -15.82
N HIS A 26 0.87 -4.97 -14.88
CA HIS A 26 0.27 -6.29 -15.12
C HIS A 26 -1.10 -6.45 -14.44
N ALA A 27 -1.75 -5.34 -14.12
CA ALA A 27 -3.11 -5.30 -13.55
C ALA A 27 -3.28 -6.12 -12.26
N SER A 28 -2.28 -6.11 -11.36
CA SER A 28 -2.53 -6.48 -9.97
C SER A 28 -3.47 -5.47 -9.33
N ILE A 29 -4.57 -5.96 -8.75
CA ILE A 29 -5.63 -5.15 -8.14
C ILE A 29 -5.65 -5.43 -6.64
N TYR A 30 -5.67 -4.37 -5.85
CA TYR A 30 -5.80 -4.41 -4.40
C TYR A 30 -7.03 -3.61 -3.97
N ASP A 31 -7.67 -3.98 -2.87
CA ASP A 31 -8.76 -3.21 -2.28
C ASP A 31 -8.27 -1.90 -1.63
N GLU A 32 -9.17 -1.08 -1.10
CA GLU A 32 -8.82 0.23 -0.53
C GLU A 32 -7.76 0.14 0.59
N GLU A 33 -7.73 -0.96 1.34
CA GLU A 33 -6.76 -1.23 2.40
C GLU A 33 -5.49 -1.94 1.93
N GLY A 34 -5.40 -2.27 0.63
CA GLY A 34 -4.24 -2.87 0.00
C GLY A 34 -4.20 -4.40 0.03
N ARG A 35 -5.30 -5.09 0.38
CA ARG A 35 -5.42 -6.56 0.27
C ARG A 35 -5.52 -6.94 -1.19
N ILE A 36 -4.86 -8.04 -1.57
CA ILE A 36 -4.90 -8.53 -2.94
C ILE A 36 -6.31 -8.98 -3.32
N ILE A 37 -6.82 -8.49 -4.45
CA ILE A 37 -8.08 -8.94 -5.07
C ILE A 37 -7.78 -9.82 -6.29
N SER A 38 -6.87 -9.39 -7.16
CA SER A 38 -6.63 -10.06 -8.44
C SER A 38 -5.27 -9.74 -9.06
N GLY A 39 -4.90 -10.49 -10.10
CA GLY A 39 -3.68 -10.33 -10.89
C GLY A 39 -2.50 -11.17 -10.35
N PRO A 40 -1.29 -10.92 -10.86
CA PRO A 40 -0.13 -11.79 -10.60
C PRO A 40 0.53 -11.58 -9.23
N ALA A 41 0.20 -10.50 -8.52
CA ALA A 41 0.68 -10.30 -7.15
C ALA A 41 0.01 -11.30 -6.21
N SER A 42 0.78 -11.93 -5.32
CA SER A 42 0.29 -12.95 -4.38
C SER A 42 0.13 -12.45 -2.95
N GLN A 43 0.53 -11.20 -2.66
CA GLN A 43 0.58 -10.62 -1.33
C GLN A 43 -0.03 -9.22 -1.30
N ALA A 44 -0.58 -8.81 -0.16
CA ALA A 44 -1.07 -7.46 0.06
C ALA A 44 0.05 -6.40 -0.04
N LEU A 45 -0.30 -5.14 -0.28
CA LEU A 45 0.65 -4.03 -0.29
C LEU A 45 1.34 -3.89 1.07
N HIS A 46 2.65 -3.62 1.04
CA HIS A 46 3.42 -3.35 2.25
C HIS A 46 2.95 -2.07 2.93
N ARG A 47 2.74 -2.14 4.25
CA ARG A 47 2.44 -0.98 5.09
C ARG A 47 3.68 -0.62 5.90
N VAL A 48 3.84 0.66 6.18
CA VAL A 48 4.97 1.21 6.91
C VAL A 48 4.50 1.92 8.16
N SER A 49 5.33 1.98 9.20
CA SER A 49 4.92 2.67 10.42
C SER A 49 4.87 4.19 10.20
N VAL A 50 3.77 4.80 10.66
CA VAL A 50 3.56 6.25 10.66
C VAL A 50 3.38 6.68 12.11
N GLU A 51 4.10 7.71 12.53
CA GLU A 51 4.00 8.29 13.86
C GLU A 51 3.64 9.78 13.76
N ARG A 52 2.70 10.23 14.60
CA ARG A 52 2.27 11.63 14.65
C ARG A 52 3.01 12.36 15.76
N GLN A 53 3.69 13.44 15.42
CA GLN A 53 4.39 14.29 16.37
C GLN A 53 3.44 15.28 17.06
N PRO A 54 3.82 15.84 18.24
CA PRO A 54 3.01 16.80 18.98
C PRO A 54 2.66 18.08 18.20
N ASP A 55 3.53 18.48 17.27
CA ASP A 55 3.32 19.64 16.38
C ASP A 55 2.38 19.34 15.20
N GLY A 56 1.87 18.11 15.11
CA GLY A 56 0.97 17.66 14.06
C GLY A 56 1.67 17.11 12.80
N SER A 57 3.00 17.14 12.73
CA SER A 57 3.75 16.52 11.63
C SER A 57 3.72 14.99 11.69
N LEU A 58 3.95 14.34 10.54
CA LEU A 58 4.00 12.87 10.43
C LEU A 58 5.41 12.40 10.11
N ILE A 59 5.91 11.43 10.87
CA ILE A 59 7.13 10.67 10.58
C ILE A 59 6.73 9.36 9.92
N ILE A 60 7.20 9.13 8.69
CA ILE A 60 6.96 7.91 7.93
C ILE A 60 8.25 7.10 7.89
N ASN A 61 8.29 5.94 8.54
CA ASN A 61 9.46 5.07 8.52
C ASN A 61 9.31 4.00 7.44
N THR A 62 9.89 4.24 6.26
CA THR A 62 9.80 3.33 5.11
C THR A 62 10.54 2.01 5.28
N SER A 63 11.40 1.89 6.29
CA SER A 63 12.19 0.68 6.57
C SER A 63 11.51 -0.25 7.56
N LYS A 64 10.49 0.23 8.30
CA LYS A 64 9.74 -0.55 9.27
C LYS A 64 8.39 -0.95 8.69
N GLN A 65 8.32 -2.17 8.15
CA GLN A 65 7.05 -2.74 7.72
C GLN A 65 6.16 -3.09 8.93
N VAL A 66 4.86 -2.91 8.77
CA VAL A 66 3.85 -3.20 9.79
C VAL A 66 2.73 -4.06 9.22
N GLY A 67 2.07 -4.83 10.08
CA GLY A 67 0.95 -5.68 9.69
C GLY A 67 -0.28 -4.88 9.22
N MET A 68 -1.19 -5.54 8.50
CA MET A 68 -2.46 -4.94 8.07
C MET A 68 -3.42 -4.66 9.23
N ASP A 69 -3.23 -5.34 10.36
CA ASP A 69 -3.95 -5.18 11.61
C ASP A 69 -3.55 -3.92 12.39
N MET A 70 -2.41 -3.30 12.07
CA MET A 70 -1.99 -2.05 12.68
C MET A 70 -2.91 -0.90 12.23
N ARG A 71 -3.77 -0.48 13.15
CA ARG A 71 -4.58 0.74 13.02
C ARG A 71 -3.92 1.83 13.86
N VAL A 72 -3.84 3.02 13.26
CA VAL A 72 -3.29 4.25 13.86
C VAL A 72 -4.09 4.63 15.10
#